data_AF-A0A0P4WN62-F1
#
_entry.id   AF-A0A0P4WN62-F1
#
_cell.length_a   1.000
_cell.length_b   1.000
_cell.length_c   1.000
_cell.angle_alpha   90.00
_cell.angle_beta   90.00
_cell.angle_gamma   90.00
#
_symmetry.space_group_name_H-M   'P 1'
#
loop_
_entity.id
_entity.type
_entity.pdbx_description
1 polymer ?
#
loop_
_entity_poly.entity_id
_entity_poly.type
_entity_poly.pdbx_seq_one_letter_code
_entity_poly.pdbx_strand_id
1 'polypeptide(L)'
;MEVMLVDFQLCRRSSPALDLNYLLFSSLTANERSRCLTRLLDDYYSTFRAVLIAAGSVPSFTQEQFTQEFHNKSMFGLIFGALAVPALMCDARDAQEFSVASDDHTVDYVMKKRESALRMLSSNPLMQPRLLSLYEDVTRHAPDSSRAPRDLECSQGKPATAATYSLPESHASA
;
A
#
# COMPACT_ATOMS: atom_id res chain seq x y z
N MET A 1 1.93 18.28 -22.37
CA MET A 1 1.54 18.50 -20.97
C MET A 1 2.56 17.76 -20.13
N GLU A 2 3.20 18.43 -19.17
CA GLU A 2 4.17 17.82 -18.26
C GLU A 2 3.43 17.30 -17.04
N VAL A 3 3.75 16.08 -16.59
CA VAL A 3 3.13 15.43 -15.42
C VAL A 3 4.22 15.21 -14.39
N MET A 4 3.95 15.59 -13.13
CA MET A 4 4.89 15.47 -12.02
C MET A 4 4.21 14.75 -10.85
N LEU A 5 4.92 13.82 -10.21
CA LEU A 5 4.50 13.23 -8.96
C LEU A 5 4.72 14.23 -7.81
N VAL A 6 3.69 14.43 -7.00
CA VAL A 6 3.70 15.30 -5.83
C VAL A 6 3.40 14.48 -4.57
N ASP A 7 3.52 15.09 -3.39
CA ASP A 7 3.18 14.50 -2.09
C ASP A 7 3.92 13.20 -1.73
N PHE A 8 5.20 13.34 -1.38
CA PHE A 8 6.09 12.22 -0.98
C PHE A 8 5.91 11.75 0.48
N GLN A 9 4.85 12.16 1.16
CA GLN A 9 4.62 11.91 2.59
C GLN A 9 4.47 10.43 2.98
N LEU A 10 4.18 9.56 2.01
CA LEU A 10 4.13 8.10 2.19
C LEU A 10 5.24 7.36 1.42
N CYS A 11 6.18 8.09 0.81
CA CYS A 11 7.25 7.47 0.04
C CYS A 11 8.22 6.73 0.96
N ARG A 12 8.45 5.47 0.62
CA ARG A 12 9.35 4.57 1.32
C ARG A 12 9.96 3.59 0.34
N ARG A 13 11.08 3.00 0.70
CA ARG A 13 11.66 1.91 -0.08
C ARG A 13 10.76 0.68 0.06
N SER A 14 10.05 0.33 -1.02
CA SER A 14 9.19 -0.84 -1.08
C SER A 14 9.26 -1.49 -2.45
N SER A 15 8.44 -2.51 -2.68
CA SER A 15 8.32 -3.06 -4.02
C SER A 15 7.45 -2.17 -4.91
N PRO A 16 7.76 -2.06 -6.21
CA PRO A 16 6.97 -1.25 -7.14
C PRO A 16 5.49 -1.67 -7.23
N ALA A 17 5.21 -2.95 -6.98
CA ALA A 17 3.86 -3.50 -6.92
C ALA A 17 3.00 -2.84 -5.82
N LEU A 18 3.61 -2.45 -4.69
CA LEU A 18 2.91 -1.81 -3.58
C LEU A 18 2.52 -0.35 -3.93
N ASP A 19 3.41 0.36 -4.61
CA ASP A 19 3.17 1.73 -5.07
C ASP A 19 2.02 1.78 -6.10
N LEU A 20 2.00 0.83 -7.03
CA LEU A 20 0.88 0.69 -7.98
C LEU A 20 -0.42 0.28 -7.29
N ASN A 21 -0.38 -0.60 -6.29
CA ASN A 21 -1.58 -0.93 -5.53
C ASN A 21 -2.20 0.32 -4.89
N TYR A 22 -1.38 1.16 -4.26
CA TYR A 22 -1.82 2.44 -3.71
C TYR A 22 -2.44 3.34 -4.79
N LEU A 23 -1.70 3.60 -5.87
CA LEU A 23 -2.12 4.52 -6.93
C LEU A 23 -3.43 4.06 -7.60
N LEU A 24 -3.50 2.80 -8.03
CA LEU A 24 -4.63 2.31 -8.82
C LEU A 24 -5.89 2.13 -7.98
N PHE A 25 -5.77 1.67 -6.73
CA PHE A 25 -6.94 1.48 -5.85
C PHE A 25 -7.51 2.81 -5.36
N SER A 26 -6.67 3.81 -5.09
CA SER A 26 -7.14 5.15 -4.72
C SER A 26 -7.73 5.91 -5.91
N SER A 27 -7.09 5.85 -7.08
CA SER A 27 -7.35 6.80 -8.17
C SER A 27 -8.31 6.32 -9.25
N LEU A 28 -8.33 5.02 -9.56
CA LEU A 28 -9.10 4.50 -10.71
C LEU A 28 -10.37 3.78 -10.29
N THR A 29 -11.50 4.03 -10.96
CA THR A 29 -12.73 3.23 -10.79
C THR A 29 -12.51 1.76 -11.13
N ALA A 30 -13.39 0.86 -10.68
CA ALA A 30 -13.24 -0.56 -11.00
C ALA A 30 -13.28 -0.84 -12.51
N ASN A 31 -14.16 -0.18 -13.25
CA ASN A 31 -14.21 -0.30 -14.71
C ASN A 31 -12.88 0.14 -15.36
N GLU A 32 -12.32 1.27 -14.91
CA GLU A 32 -11.03 1.73 -15.40
C GLU A 32 -9.92 0.75 -15.07
N ARG A 33 -9.82 0.28 -13.82
CA ARG A 33 -8.84 -0.73 -13.41
C ARG A 33 -8.96 -1.98 -14.28
N SER A 34 -10.13 -2.59 -14.38
CA SER A 34 -10.33 -3.79 -15.19
C SER A 34 -9.95 -3.60 -16.65
N ARG A 35 -10.22 -2.42 -17.23
CA ARG A 35 -9.93 -2.12 -18.63
C ARG A 35 -8.44 -1.91 -18.92
N CYS A 36 -7.70 -1.30 -18.00
CA CYS A 36 -6.32 -0.87 -18.27
C CYS A 36 -5.23 -1.55 -17.42
N LEU A 37 -5.60 -2.37 -16.42
CA LEU A 37 -4.64 -2.94 -15.47
C LEU A 37 -3.50 -3.70 -16.16
N THR A 38 -3.81 -4.65 -17.03
CA THR A 38 -2.78 -5.45 -17.73
C THR A 38 -1.81 -4.54 -18.48
N ARG A 39 -2.34 -3.62 -19.29
CA ARG A 39 -1.50 -2.66 -20.04
C ARG A 39 -0.65 -1.80 -19.12
N LEU A 40 -1.21 -1.30 -18.02
CA LEU A 40 -0.46 -0.47 -17.06
C LEU A 40 0.68 -1.25 -16.39
N LEU A 41 0.46 -2.50 -16.01
CA LEU A 41 1.51 -3.34 -15.44
C LEU A 41 2.61 -3.62 -16.46
N ASP A 42 2.24 -3.90 -17.71
CA ASP A 42 3.19 -4.16 -18.80
C ASP A 42 4.01 -2.91 -19.15
N ASP A 43 3.35 -1.76 -19.30
CA ASP A 43 3.98 -0.47 -19.59
C ASP A 43 4.92 -0.05 -18.45
N TYR A 44 4.47 -0.21 -17.20
CA TYR A 44 5.27 0.12 -16.01
C TYR A 44 6.52 -0.75 -15.93
N TYR A 45 6.36 -2.07 -16.03
CA TYR A 45 7.49 -2.99 -15.91
C TYR A 45 8.49 -2.81 -17.07
N SER A 46 7.99 -2.63 -18.29
CA SER A 46 8.83 -2.37 -19.46
C SER A 46 9.66 -1.09 -19.31
N THR A 47 9.02 -0.02 -18.83
CA THR A 47 9.70 1.26 -18.57
C THR A 47 10.70 1.13 -17.43
N PHE A 48 10.32 0.50 -16.32
CA PHE A 48 11.19 0.25 -15.17
C PHE A 48 12.45 -0.52 -15.58
N ARG A 49 12.29 -1.59 -16.37
CA ARG A 49 13.40 -2.38 -16.91
C ARG A 49 14.30 -1.56 -17.82
N ALA A 50 13.71 -0.77 -18.74
CA ALA A 50 14.48 0.06 -19.66
C ALA A 50 15.33 1.11 -18.91
N VAL A 51 14.76 1.76 -17.89
CA VAL A 51 15.47 2.73 -17.05
C VAL A 51 16.62 2.08 -16.28
N LEU A 52 16.40 0.89 -15.71
CA LEU A 52 17.48 0.17 -15.02
C LEU A 52 18.62 -0.21 -15.97
N ILE A 53 18.30 -0.70 -17.17
CA ILE A 53 19.31 -1.05 -18.18
C ILE A 53 20.11 0.18 -18.60
N ALA A 54 19.44 1.32 -18.83
CA ALA A 54 20.10 2.58 -19.16
C ALA A 54 21.03 3.06 -18.02
N ALA A 55 20.71 2.71 -16.77
CA ALA A 55 21.55 2.97 -15.59
C ALA A 55 22.65 1.91 -15.36
N GLY A 56 22.82 0.93 -16.25
CA GLY A 56 23.82 -0.14 -16.13
C GLY A 56 23.43 -1.27 -15.17
N SER A 57 22.14 -1.44 -14.88
CA SER A 57 21.59 -2.45 -13.99
C SER A 57 20.50 -3.29 -14.68
N VAL A 58 20.02 -4.35 -14.04
CA VAL A 58 18.90 -5.16 -14.51
C VAL A 58 17.91 -5.41 -13.38
N PRO A 59 16.59 -5.57 -13.67
CA PRO A 59 15.63 -5.97 -12.66
C PRO A 59 16.03 -7.28 -11.98
N SER A 60 15.82 -7.37 -10.67
CA SER A 60 16.05 -8.58 -9.89
C SER A 60 14.87 -9.56 -9.91
N PHE A 61 13.81 -9.23 -10.63
CA PHE A 61 12.57 -10.01 -10.73
C PHE A 61 12.01 -9.92 -12.15
N THR A 62 11.22 -10.91 -12.57
CA THR A 62 10.57 -10.96 -13.89
C THR A 62 9.25 -10.20 -13.91
N GLN A 63 8.68 -10.00 -15.11
CA GLN A 63 7.37 -9.36 -15.28
C GLN A 63 6.27 -10.18 -14.61
N GLU A 64 6.34 -11.51 -14.73
CA GLU A 64 5.39 -12.43 -14.11
C GLU A 64 5.47 -12.35 -12.58
N GLN A 65 6.68 -12.29 -12.02
CA GLN A 65 6.88 -12.12 -10.58
C GLN A 65 6.33 -10.78 -10.09
N PHE A 66 6.56 -9.70 -10.84
CA PHE A 66 6.00 -8.38 -10.55
C PHE A 66 4.47 -8.35 -10.59
N THR A 67 3.86 -8.91 -11.64
CA THR A 67 2.40 -9.01 -11.76
C THR A 67 1.80 -9.87 -10.64
N GLN A 68 2.43 -11.00 -10.32
CA GLN A 68 2.01 -11.84 -9.21
C GLN A 68 2.09 -11.09 -7.87
N GLU A 69 3.17 -10.35 -7.66
CA GLU A 69 3.34 -9.54 -6.44
C GLU A 69 2.27 -8.45 -6.32
N PHE A 70 1.91 -7.79 -7.44
CA PHE A 70 0.81 -6.83 -7.47
C PHE A 70 -0.49 -7.45 -6.96
N HIS A 71 -0.86 -8.64 -7.45
CA HIS A 71 -2.06 -9.34 -6.97
C HIS A 71 -1.97 -9.78 -5.51
N ASN A 72 -0.81 -10.30 -5.09
CA ASN A 72 -0.56 -10.69 -3.70
C ASN A 72 -0.68 -9.52 -2.71
N LYS A 73 -0.44 -8.29 -3.19
CA LYS A 73 -0.53 -7.05 -2.40
C LYS A 73 -1.85 -6.31 -2.56
N SER A 74 -2.85 -6.89 -3.21
CA SER A 74 -4.17 -6.28 -3.41
C SER A 74 -4.88 -5.88 -2.11
N MET A 75 -4.68 -6.62 -1.01
CA MET A 75 -5.17 -6.25 0.33
C MET A 75 -4.62 -4.88 0.79
N PHE A 76 -3.37 -4.56 0.47
CA PHE A 76 -2.79 -3.25 0.76
C PHE A 76 -3.50 -2.15 -0.03
N GLY A 77 -3.76 -2.40 -1.32
CA GLY A 77 -4.55 -1.52 -2.17
C GLY A 77 -5.97 -1.27 -1.61
N LEU A 78 -6.64 -2.31 -1.11
CA LEU A 78 -7.95 -2.17 -0.46
C LEU A 78 -7.89 -1.30 0.79
N ILE A 79 -6.95 -1.56 1.71
CA ILE A 79 -6.84 -0.79 2.96
C ILE A 79 -6.61 0.69 2.64
N PHE A 80 -5.61 1.00 1.81
CA PHE A 80 -5.31 2.38 1.48
C PHE A 80 -6.35 3.03 0.59
N GLY A 81 -6.96 2.29 -0.33
CA GLY A 81 -8.10 2.76 -1.11
C GLY A 81 -9.28 3.12 -0.22
N ALA A 82 -9.60 2.30 0.77
CA ALA A 82 -10.69 2.56 1.73
C ALA A 82 -10.40 3.77 2.65
N LEU A 83 -9.12 4.05 2.95
CA LEU A 83 -8.72 5.24 3.70
C LEU A 83 -8.69 6.50 2.82
N ALA A 84 -8.18 6.39 1.59
CA ALA A 84 -7.98 7.52 0.69
C ALA A 84 -9.26 7.96 -0.01
N VAL A 85 -10.11 7.03 -0.47
CA VAL A 85 -11.34 7.34 -1.22
C VAL A 85 -12.25 8.31 -0.45
N PRO A 86 -12.57 8.10 0.84
CA PRO A 86 -13.34 9.08 1.60
C PRO A 86 -12.65 10.44 1.63
N ALA A 87 -11.35 10.49 1.93
CA ALA A 87 -10.61 11.74 1.99
C ALA A 87 -10.60 12.50 0.64
N LEU A 88 -10.50 11.79 -0.48
CA LEU A 88 -10.49 12.36 -1.83
C LEU A 88 -11.89 12.78 -2.32
N MET A 89 -12.94 12.09 -1.86
CA MET A 89 -14.34 12.38 -2.21
C MET A 89 -15.03 13.31 -1.21
N CYS A 90 -14.28 13.79 -0.22
CA CYS A 90 -14.79 14.66 0.83
C CYS A 90 -15.01 16.09 0.30
N ASP A 91 -16.14 16.69 0.66
CA ASP A 91 -16.29 18.14 0.54
C ASP A 91 -15.30 18.83 1.48
N ALA A 92 -14.79 20.00 1.10
CA ALA A 92 -13.87 20.78 1.92
C ALA A 92 -14.38 21.06 3.35
N ARG A 93 -15.71 21.06 3.55
CA ARG A 93 -16.37 21.24 4.86
C ARG A 93 -16.22 20.05 5.80
N ASP A 94 -16.07 18.86 5.24
CA ASP A 94 -15.97 17.60 5.98
C ASP A 94 -14.51 17.09 5.99
N ALA A 95 -13.57 17.90 5.49
CA ALA A 95 -12.15 17.58 5.44
C ALA A 95 -11.63 17.22 6.83
N GLN A 96 -10.92 16.08 6.90
CA GLN A 96 -10.40 15.60 8.17
C GLN A 96 -9.22 16.43 8.63
N GLU A 97 -9.40 17.12 9.75
CA GLU A 97 -8.27 17.64 10.50
C GLU A 97 -7.55 16.47 11.19
N PHE A 98 -6.23 16.38 10.99
CA PHE A 98 -5.38 15.38 11.63
C PHE A 98 -4.79 16.01 12.90
N SER A 99 -5.43 15.79 14.04
CA SER A 99 -4.93 16.18 15.36
C SER A 99 -4.49 14.95 16.13
N VAL A 100 -3.38 15.05 16.88
CA VAL A 100 -3.03 14.04 17.88
C VAL A 100 -3.99 14.19 19.06
N ALA A 101 -4.89 13.22 19.25
CA ALA A 101 -5.76 13.21 20.41
C ALA A 101 -4.92 12.92 21.68
N SER A 102 -5.13 13.70 22.74
CA SER A 102 -4.68 13.32 24.09
C SER A 102 -5.48 12.10 24.56
N ASP A 103 -4.89 11.24 25.39
CA ASP A 103 -5.50 9.97 25.84
C ASP A 103 -6.94 10.14 26.34
N ASP A 104 -7.25 11.25 27.01
CA ASP A 104 -8.55 11.56 27.63
C ASP A 104 -9.68 11.88 26.62
N HIS A 105 -9.35 12.10 25.34
CA HIS A 105 -10.32 12.46 24.29
C HIS A 105 -10.34 11.47 23.11
N THR A 106 -9.65 10.34 23.23
CA THR A 106 -9.52 9.37 22.13
C THR A 106 -10.86 8.77 21.73
N VAL A 107 -11.72 8.43 22.70
CA VAL A 107 -13.04 7.83 22.44
C VAL A 107 -13.93 8.80 21.67
N ASP A 108 -14.06 10.04 22.15
CA ASP A 108 -14.86 11.08 21.49
C ASP A 108 -14.33 11.39 20.08
N TYR A 109 -13.02 11.44 19.91
CA TYR A 109 -12.39 11.62 18.60
C TYR A 109 -12.76 10.50 17.63
N VAL A 110 -12.64 9.24 18.06
CA VAL A 110 -12.99 8.06 17.22
C VAL A 110 -14.48 8.06 16.90
N MET A 111 -15.35 8.37 17.85
CA MET A 111 -16.80 8.43 17.61
C MET A 111 -17.17 9.53 16.62
N LYS A 112 -16.57 10.71 16.73
CA LYS A 112 -16.77 11.81 15.78
C LYS A 112 -16.30 11.44 14.37
N LYS A 113 -15.15 10.77 14.24
CA LYS A 113 -14.66 10.27 12.94
C LYS A 113 -15.59 9.22 12.35
N ARG A 114 -16.13 8.32 13.17
CA ARG A 114 -17.11 7.32 12.73
C ARG A 114 -18.38 7.99 12.21
N GLU A 115 -18.93 8.96 12.94
CA GLU A 115 -20.13 9.69 12.53
C GLU A 115 -19.90 10.44 11.21
N SER A 116 -18.76 11.14 11.08
CA SER A 116 -18.35 11.78 9.84
C SER A 116 -18.28 10.80 8.67
N ALA A 117 -17.62 9.65 8.85
CA ALA A 117 -17.51 8.63 7.80
C ALA A 117 -18.89 8.06 7.39
N LEU A 118 -19.79 7.82 8.36
CA LEU A 118 -21.16 7.36 8.07
C LEU A 118 -21.98 8.42 7.34
N ARG A 119 -21.80 9.70 7.69
CA ARG A 119 -22.43 10.82 7.00
C ARG A 119 -21.95 10.95 5.56
N MET A 120 -20.65 10.81 5.33
CA MET A 120 -20.08 10.84 3.98
C MET A 120 -20.63 9.70 3.12
N LEU A 121 -20.72 8.49 3.70
CA LEU A 121 -21.28 7.33 3.04
C LEU A 121 -22.75 7.52 2.65
N SER A 122 -23.56 8.16 3.49
CA SER A 122 -24.97 8.43 3.20
C SER A 122 -25.19 9.62 2.26
N SER A 123 -24.27 10.59 2.24
CA SER A 123 -24.40 11.83 1.47
C SER A 123 -23.90 11.69 0.04
N ASN A 124 -22.88 10.86 -0.20
CA ASN A 124 -22.30 10.68 -1.53
C ASN A 124 -22.68 9.31 -2.12
N PRO A 125 -23.58 9.25 -3.13
CA PRO A 125 -24.04 7.99 -3.71
C PRO A 125 -22.93 7.22 -4.44
N LEU A 126 -21.78 7.85 -4.73
CA LEU A 126 -20.63 7.20 -5.37
C LEU A 126 -19.72 6.50 -4.36
N MET A 127 -19.75 6.84 -3.07
CA MET A 127 -18.83 6.28 -2.08
C MET A 127 -19.06 4.79 -1.82
N GLN A 128 -20.31 4.38 -1.60
CA GLN A 128 -20.60 2.97 -1.32
C GLN A 128 -20.22 2.07 -2.51
N PRO A 129 -20.65 2.33 -3.76
CA PRO A 129 -20.20 1.55 -4.91
C PRO A 129 -18.68 1.56 -5.07
N ARG A 130 -18.04 2.70 -4.80
CA ARG A 130 -16.59 2.83 -4.90
C ARG A 130 -15.87 1.91 -3.93
N LEU A 131 -16.24 1.90 -2.65
CA LEU A 131 -15.62 1.06 -1.62
C LEU A 131 -15.89 -0.43 -1.86
N LEU A 132 -17.13 -0.80 -2.22
CA LEU A 132 -17.48 -2.18 -2.55
C LEU A 132 -16.64 -2.71 -3.71
N SER A 133 -16.41 -1.87 -4.74
CA SER A 133 -15.60 -2.26 -5.89
C SER A 133 -14.14 -2.58 -5.55
N LEU A 134 -13.58 -1.95 -4.49
CA LEU A 134 -12.23 -2.28 -4.01
C LEU A 134 -12.21 -3.66 -3.37
N TYR A 135 -13.24 -3.98 -2.58
CA TYR A 135 -13.38 -5.27 -1.93
C TYR A 135 -13.55 -6.40 -2.96
N GLU A 136 -14.41 -6.20 -3.95
CA GLU A 136 -14.63 -7.13 -5.05
C GLU A 136 -13.35 -7.43 -5.85
N ASP A 137 -12.50 -6.43 -6.07
CA ASP A 137 -11.25 -6.62 -6.79
C ASP A 137 -10.27 -7.52 -6.04
N VAL A 138 -10.23 -7.42 -4.71
CA VAL A 138 -9.40 -8.28 -3.87
C VAL A 138 -9.96 -9.70 -3.84
N THR A 139 -11.27 -9.87 -3.66
CA THR A 139 -11.87 -11.21 -3.57
C THR A 139 -11.81 -11.97 -4.89
N ARG A 140 -11.83 -11.28 -6.04
CA ARG A 140 -11.64 -11.89 -7.37
C ARG A 140 -10.27 -12.55 -7.53
N HIS A 141 -9.25 -12.07 -6.82
CA HIS A 141 -7.87 -12.56 -6.90
C HIS A 141 -7.40 -13.22 -5.60
N ALA A 142 -8.28 -13.33 -4.60
CA ALA A 142 -7.95 -14.00 -3.36
C ALA A 142 -7.68 -15.48 -3.68
N PRO A 143 -6.57 -16.05 -3.19
CA PRO A 143 -6.38 -17.48 -3.24
C PRO A 143 -7.56 -18.13 -2.53
N ASP A 144 -8.15 -19.15 -3.15
CA ASP A 144 -9.27 -19.91 -2.60
C ASP A 144 -8.94 -20.31 -1.16
N SER A 145 -9.70 -19.77 -0.20
CA SER A 145 -9.51 -20.02 1.23
C SER A 145 -9.75 -21.48 1.62
N SER A 146 -10.26 -22.31 0.70
CA SER A 146 -10.36 -23.76 0.88
C SER A 146 -9.05 -24.52 0.62
N ARG A 147 -8.04 -23.88 0.01
CA ARG A 147 -6.68 -24.44 -0.09
C ARG A 147 -5.84 -23.94 1.06
N ALA A 148 -5.67 -24.79 2.06
CA ALA A 148 -4.65 -24.62 3.09
C ALA A 148 -3.29 -24.30 2.42
N PRO A 149 -2.49 -23.37 3.00
CA PRO A 149 -1.19 -23.03 2.45
C PRO A 149 -0.32 -24.29 2.39
N ARG A 150 0.05 -24.70 1.17
CA ARG A 150 1.14 -25.65 0.96
C ARG A 150 2.44 -24.91 1.25
N ASP A 151 2.96 -25.20 2.43
CA ASP A 151 4.39 -25.25 2.71
C ASP A 151 5.14 -23.91 2.60
N LEU A 152 5.04 -23.08 3.65
CA LEU A 152 6.19 -22.27 4.06
C LEU A 152 7.14 -23.17 4.87
N GLU A 153 7.90 -24.03 4.19
CA GLU A 153 9.16 -24.51 4.76
C GLU A 153 10.17 -23.35 4.67
N CYS A 154 10.09 -22.47 5.66
CA CYS A 154 11.19 -21.59 6.00
C CYS A 154 12.35 -22.49 6.44
N SER A 155 13.37 -22.61 5.59
CA SER A 155 14.68 -23.18 5.88
C SER A 155 15.10 -22.86 7.32
N GLN A 156 15.06 -23.85 8.20
CA GLN A 156 15.78 -23.79 9.46
C GLN A 156 17.28 -23.90 9.14
N GLY A 157 17.94 -22.75 9.03
CA GLY A 157 19.36 -22.63 8.78
C GLY A 157 20.06 -21.81 9.87
N LYS A 158 20.44 -22.50 10.95
CA LYS A 158 21.44 -22.18 12.01
C LYS A 158 21.32 -20.86 12.82
N PRO A 159 21.46 -20.92 14.17
CA PRO A 159 21.56 -19.72 15.00
C PRO A 159 22.90 -19.00 14.77
N ALA A 160 22.84 -17.69 14.58
CA ALA A 160 24.02 -16.82 14.59
C ALA A 160 24.62 -16.79 16.01
N THR A 161 25.89 -17.15 16.13
CA THR A 161 26.66 -17.02 17.36
C THR A 161 26.84 -15.55 17.71
N ALA A 162 26.45 -15.18 18.94
CA ALA A 162 26.65 -13.85 19.49
C ALA A 162 28.16 -13.55 19.60
N ALA A 163 28.65 -12.61 18.79
CA ALA A 163 29.95 -12.00 18.99
C ALA A 163 29.80 -10.89 20.04
N THR A 164 30.31 -11.14 21.25
CA THR A 164 30.42 -10.15 22.32
C THR A 164 31.42 -9.09 21.89
N TYR A 165 30.94 -7.86 21.64
CA TYR A 165 31.80 -6.70 21.48
C TYR A 165 32.20 -6.19 22.87
N SER A 166 33.47 -6.38 23.24
CA SER A 166 34.06 -5.77 24.44
C SER A 166 34.52 -4.35 24.12
N LEU A 167 33.99 -3.37 24.85
CA LEU A 167 34.48 -1.98 24.84
C LEU A 167 35.84 -1.90 25.56
N PRO A 168 36.82 -1.13 25.06
CA PRO A 168 38.09 -0.95 25.74
C PRO A 168 37.94 -0.01 26.95
N GLU A 169 38.50 -0.43 28.09
CA GLU A 169 38.58 0.36 29.31
C GLU A 169 39.44 1.62 29.10
N SER A 170 38.88 2.78 29.45
CA SER A 170 39.64 4.02 29.54
C SER A 170 40.56 3.98 30.76
N HIS A 171 41.86 3.94 30.52
CA HIS A 171 42.86 4.25 31.54
C HIS A 171 42.73 5.73 31.95
N ALA A 172 42.19 5.98 33.14
CA ALA A 172 42.44 7.22 33.87
C ALA A 172 43.62 6.96 34.82
N SER A 173 44.76 7.58 34.52
CA SER A 173 45.92 7.65 35.41
C SER A 173 46.24 9.11 35.66
N ALA A 174 46.50 9.41 36.94
CA ALA A 174 46.87 10.67 37.59
C ALA A 174 45.73 11.66 37.86
#